data_AF-A0A7R7TF61-F1
#
_entry.id   AF-A0A7R7TF61-F1
#
_cell.length_a   1.000
_cell.length_b   1.000
_cell.length_c   1.000
_cell.angle_alpha   90.00
_cell.angle_beta   90.00
_cell.angle_gamma   90.00
#
_symmetry.space_group_name_H-M   'P 1'
#
loop_
_entity.id
_entity.type
_entity.pdbx_description
1 polymer ?
#
loop_
_entity_poly.entity_id
_entity_poly.type
_entity_poly.pdbx_seq_one_letter_code
_entity_poly.pdbx_strand_id
1 'polypeptide(L)'
;MGMASDLLERLSEDLEVLSLHTRAYLDEFGTLLCYLEGGRGGGTTLLHAPYTEALPVLQALNGLAFRGRVLLALDPSPLSPTLEGLPLTGPTRAPLEHLLRRHRPDRLLLAFYGQGLGRGFPGGKETEAGWRPLEAEGAPLHLRVRSPTGLLYPERRAYPAWESPPLPVDLPEAEGPYLGGVGRALGVPTYGVGLVDLKASLEALFRLF
;
A
#
# COMPACT_ATOMS: atom_id res chain seq x y z
N MET A 1 -6.15 26.40 10.34
CA MET A 1 -6.37 24.94 10.36
C MET A 1 -5.11 24.29 9.83
N GLY A 2 -4.60 23.25 10.49
CA GLY A 2 -3.33 22.63 10.10
C GLY A 2 -3.52 21.57 9.02
N MET A 3 -2.52 21.34 8.17
CA MET A 3 -2.58 20.43 7.01
C MET A 3 -3.15 19.02 7.30
N ALA A 4 -2.99 18.50 8.53
CA ALA A 4 -3.57 17.21 8.93
C ALA A 4 -5.11 17.26 9.05
N SER A 5 -5.67 18.40 9.48
CA SER A 5 -7.11 18.62 9.55
C SER A 5 -7.74 18.62 8.15
N ASP A 6 -7.10 19.31 7.20
CA ASP A 6 -7.58 19.41 5.82
C ASP A 6 -7.46 18.07 5.07
N LEU A 7 -6.49 17.21 5.45
CA LEU A 7 -6.39 15.85 4.91
C LEU A 7 -7.47 14.92 5.46
N LEU A 8 -7.76 15.00 6.76
CA LEU A 8 -8.83 14.21 7.37
C LEU A 8 -10.21 14.57 6.83
N GLU A 9 -10.47 15.85 6.57
CA GLU A 9 -11.71 16.33 5.95
C GLU A 9 -11.92 15.70 4.56
N ARG A 10 -10.91 15.81 3.67
CA ARG A 10 -10.95 15.17 2.34
C ARG A 10 -11.15 13.65 2.41
N LEU A 11 -10.45 12.97 3.31
CA LEU A 11 -10.62 11.52 3.51
C LEU A 11 -12.04 11.17 3.99
N SER A 12 -12.66 12.06 4.76
CA SER A 12 -14.04 11.88 5.24
C SER A 12 -15.06 12.08 4.11
N GLU A 13 -14.87 13.09 3.25
CA GLU A 13 -15.69 13.30 2.05
C GLU A 13 -15.62 12.09 1.10
N ASP A 14 -14.40 11.58 0.84
CA ASP A 14 -14.21 10.39 0.01
C ASP A 14 -14.80 9.13 0.66
N LEU A 15 -14.72 9.01 1.99
CA LEU A 15 -15.38 7.94 2.73
C LEU A 15 -16.90 7.98 2.53
N GLU A 16 -17.52 9.15 2.61
CA GLU A 16 -18.96 9.30 2.38
C GLU A 16 -19.35 8.81 0.98
N VAL A 17 -18.60 9.23 -0.04
CA VAL A 17 -18.81 8.80 -1.43
C VAL A 17 -18.64 7.29 -1.57
N LEU A 18 -17.53 6.71 -1.09
CA LEU A 18 -17.30 5.28 -1.17
C LEU A 18 -18.37 4.47 -0.42
N SER A 19 -18.86 4.98 0.71
CA SER A 19 -19.87 4.33 1.53
C SER A 19 -21.23 4.20 0.83
N LEU A 20 -21.50 5.01 -0.20
CA LEU A 20 -22.68 4.86 -1.06
C LEU A 20 -22.61 3.62 -1.96
N HIS A 21 -21.42 3.08 -2.20
CA HIS A 21 -21.18 2.01 -3.17
C HIS A 21 -20.68 0.71 -2.53
N THR A 22 -20.00 0.79 -1.40
CA THR A 22 -19.36 -0.34 -0.73
C THR A 22 -19.26 -0.10 0.77
N ARG A 23 -19.03 -1.16 1.54
CA ARG A 23 -18.63 -1.02 2.94
C ARG A 23 -17.23 -0.39 3.00
N ALA A 24 -17.19 0.87 3.43
CA ALA A 24 -15.96 1.62 3.62
C ALA A 24 -15.83 2.17 5.06
N TYR A 25 -14.61 2.46 5.49
CA TYR A 25 -14.29 3.08 6.78
C TYR A 25 -12.86 3.62 6.80
N LEU A 26 -12.55 4.46 7.80
CA LEU A 26 -11.20 4.93 8.12
C LEU A 26 -10.67 4.18 9.36
N ASP A 27 -9.39 3.84 9.37
CA ASP A 27 -8.71 3.32 10.55
C ASP A 27 -8.03 4.44 11.37
N GLU A 28 -7.35 4.06 12.46
CA GLU A 28 -6.62 5.01 13.31
C GLU A 28 -5.45 5.73 12.62
N PHE A 29 -4.97 5.26 11.47
CA PHE A 29 -3.96 5.94 10.66
C PHE A 29 -4.58 6.82 9.58
N GLY A 30 -5.91 6.88 9.49
CA GLY A 30 -6.63 7.56 8.42
C GLY A 30 -6.56 6.80 7.09
N THR A 31 -6.15 5.53 7.08
CA THR A 31 -6.18 4.72 5.87
C THR A 31 -7.63 4.46 5.47
N LEU A 32 -7.99 4.88 4.26
CA LEU A 32 -9.33 4.73 3.71
C LEU A 32 -9.47 3.32 3.14
N LEU A 33 -10.36 2.54 3.74
CA LEU A 33 -10.55 1.13 3.47
C LEU A 33 -11.91 0.89 2.81
N CYS A 34 -11.97 0.06 1.78
CA CYS A 34 -13.24 -0.40 1.23
C CYS A 34 -13.20 -1.87 0.78
N TYR A 35 -14.36 -2.53 0.88
CA TYR A 35 -14.51 -3.96 0.58
C TYR A 35 -15.18 -4.18 -0.78
N LEU A 36 -14.45 -4.77 -1.72
CA LEU A 36 -15.00 -5.18 -3.00
C LEU A 36 -15.24 -6.69 -2.98
N GLU A 37 -16.50 -7.08 -3.11
CA GLU A 37 -16.90 -8.49 -3.14
C GLU A 37 -16.88 -9.01 -4.58
N GLY A 38 -16.23 -10.15 -4.79
CA GLY A 38 -16.19 -10.85 -6.06
C GLY A 38 -17.18 -12.02 -6.13
N GLY A 39 -16.88 -12.98 -6.99
CA GLY A 39 -17.59 -14.26 -7.08
C GLY A 39 -17.36 -15.17 -5.88
N ARG A 40 -18.19 -16.22 -5.77
CA ARG A 40 -18.11 -17.21 -4.67
C ARG A 40 -16.78 -17.97 -4.63
N GLY A 41 -16.35 -18.32 -3.42
CA GLY A 41 -15.05 -18.97 -3.15
C GLY A 41 -13.91 -17.95 -3.09
N GLY A 42 -12.68 -18.39 -2.84
CA GLY A 42 -11.49 -17.51 -2.79
C GLY A 42 -11.22 -16.90 -1.41
N GLY A 43 -10.05 -16.25 -1.30
CA GLY A 43 -9.57 -15.57 -0.09
C GLY A 43 -9.76 -14.05 -0.13
N THR A 44 -9.23 -13.37 0.89
CA THR A 44 -9.14 -11.91 0.95
C THR A 44 -7.77 -11.45 0.46
N THR A 45 -7.75 -10.68 -0.63
CA THR A 45 -6.56 -9.95 -1.07
C THR A 45 -6.60 -8.53 -0.51
N LEU A 46 -5.58 -8.12 0.22
CA LEU A 46 -5.35 -6.72 0.57
C LEU A 46 -4.61 -6.05 -0.61
N LEU A 47 -5.25 -5.08 -1.26
CA LEU A 47 -4.60 -4.21 -2.24
C LEU A 47 -4.29 -2.88 -1.55
N HIS A 48 -3.02 -2.60 -1.33
CA HIS A 48 -2.56 -1.40 -0.66
C HIS A 48 -1.93 -0.43 -1.67
N ALA A 49 -2.41 0.80 -1.70
CA ALA A 49 -1.95 1.85 -2.60
C ALA A 49 -1.82 3.19 -1.86
N PRO A 50 -0.93 4.10 -2.30
CA PRO A 50 -0.97 5.48 -1.84
C PRO A 50 -2.34 6.10 -2.14
N TYR A 51 -2.88 6.91 -1.23
CA TYR A 51 -4.15 7.60 -1.43
C TYR A 51 -4.13 8.55 -2.65
N THR A 52 -2.97 9.10 -3.01
CA THR A 52 -2.80 9.89 -4.24
C THR A 52 -3.07 9.09 -5.52
N GLU A 53 -3.02 7.76 -5.45
CA GLU A 53 -3.26 6.83 -6.56
C GLU A 53 -4.66 6.21 -6.51
N ALA A 54 -5.57 6.74 -5.68
CA ALA A 54 -6.92 6.20 -5.51
C ALA A 54 -7.68 6.08 -6.83
N LEU A 55 -7.67 7.14 -7.67
CA LEU A 55 -8.42 7.16 -8.92
C LEU A 55 -7.97 6.07 -9.91
N PRO A 56 -6.68 5.97 -10.31
CA PRO A 56 -6.26 4.92 -11.24
C PRO A 56 -6.50 3.51 -10.67
N VAL A 57 -6.37 3.32 -9.35
CA VAL A 57 -6.65 2.02 -8.71
C VAL A 57 -8.14 1.68 -8.76
N LEU A 58 -9.03 2.62 -8.41
CA LEU A 58 -10.48 2.42 -8.49
C LEU A 58 -10.94 2.16 -9.93
N GLN A 59 -10.39 2.91 -10.90
CA GLN A 59 -10.65 2.70 -12.32
C GLN A 59 -10.21 1.31 -12.79
N ALA A 60 -9.04 0.84 -12.34
CA ALA A 60 -8.55 -0.48 -12.68
C ALA A 60 -9.41 -1.60 -12.08
N LEU A 61 -9.91 -1.42 -10.84
CA LEU A 61 -10.77 -2.39 -10.16
C LEU A 61 -12.20 -2.43 -10.73
N ASN A 62 -12.67 -1.31 -11.31
CA ASN A 62 -14.02 -1.20 -11.81
C ASN A 62 -14.30 -2.22 -12.95
N GLY A 63 -15.31 -3.06 -12.72
CA GLY A 63 -15.73 -4.10 -13.67
C GLY A 63 -14.80 -5.32 -13.74
N LEU A 64 -13.84 -5.47 -12.82
CA LEU A 64 -13.02 -6.68 -12.73
C LEU A 64 -13.80 -7.87 -12.18
N ALA A 65 -13.62 -9.02 -12.83
CA ALA A 65 -14.07 -10.30 -12.29
C ALA A 65 -12.95 -10.94 -11.46
N PHE A 66 -13.25 -11.27 -10.21
CA PHE A 66 -12.36 -11.98 -9.30
C PHE A 66 -13.18 -12.86 -8.35
N ARG A 67 -12.53 -13.85 -7.71
CA ARG A 67 -13.13 -14.64 -6.62
C ARG A 67 -12.74 -14.05 -5.27
N GLY A 68 -13.58 -14.26 -4.27
CA GLY A 68 -13.31 -13.85 -2.90
C GLY A 68 -13.53 -12.36 -2.72
N ARG A 69 -12.58 -11.70 -2.07
CA ARG A 69 -12.72 -10.30 -1.65
C ARG A 69 -11.43 -9.52 -1.88
N VAL A 70 -11.57 -8.28 -2.34
CA VAL A 70 -10.50 -7.29 -2.26
C VAL A 70 -10.79 -6.33 -1.11
N LEU A 71 -9.88 -6.24 -0.16
CA LEU A 71 -9.82 -5.11 0.77
C LEU A 71 -8.88 -4.08 0.13
N LEU A 72 -9.43 -3.01 -0.42
CA LEU A 72 -8.62 -1.89 -0.91
C LEU A 72 -8.26 -1.01 0.30
N ALA A 73 -6.99 -0.67 0.43
CA ALA A 73 -6.47 0.23 1.45
C ALA A 73 -5.71 1.38 0.78
N LEU A 74 -6.24 2.60 0.95
CA LEU A 74 -5.67 3.84 0.42
C LEU A 74 -4.91 4.57 1.53
N ASP A 75 -3.59 4.49 1.50
CA ASP A 75 -2.71 5.00 2.55
C ASP A 75 -2.40 6.50 2.37
N PRO A 76 -2.82 7.37 3.32
CA PRO A 76 -2.53 8.81 3.28
C PRO A 76 -1.16 9.16 3.85
N SER A 77 -0.36 8.20 4.31
CA SER A 77 0.93 8.47 4.95
C SER A 77 1.89 9.34 4.12
N PRO A 78 1.97 9.26 2.77
CA PRO A 78 2.82 10.16 1.99
C PRO A 78 2.43 11.65 2.11
N LEU A 79 1.16 11.93 2.43
CA LEU A 79 0.62 13.27 2.62
C LEU A 79 0.63 13.72 4.10
N SER A 80 1.05 12.82 5.00
CA SER A 80 1.06 13.09 6.44
C SER A 80 2.28 13.91 6.84
N PRO A 81 2.13 14.98 7.64
CA PRO A 81 3.26 15.77 8.09
C PRO A 81 4.16 15.00 9.06
N THR A 82 5.46 15.29 9.01
CA THR A 82 6.43 14.80 10.00
C THR A 82 6.81 15.92 10.97
N LEU A 83 7.17 15.57 12.21
CA LEU A 83 7.64 16.55 13.19
C LEU A 83 9.01 17.13 12.82
N GLU A 84 9.77 16.41 12.01
CA GLU A 84 11.09 16.78 11.50
C GLU A 84 10.99 17.73 10.28
N GLY A 85 9.80 17.99 9.76
CA GLY A 85 9.58 18.87 8.61
C GLY A 85 10.04 18.28 7.27
N LEU A 86 10.40 17.00 7.23
CA LEU A 86 10.81 16.29 6.02
C LEU A 86 9.59 15.57 5.38
N PRO A 87 9.40 15.67 4.05
CA PRO A 87 8.33 14.94 3.38
C PRO A 87 8.62 13.44 3.35
N LEU A 88 7.55 12.63 3.29
CA LEU A 88 7.65 11.20 3.03
C LEU A 88 7.61 10.95 1.52
N THR A 89 8.57 10.22 0.98
CA THR A 89 8.58 9.88 -0.46
C THR A 89 7.65 8.72 -0.83
N GLY A 90 6.88 8.20 0.13
CA GLY A 90 5.93 7.13 -0.09
C GLY A 90 5.41 6.50 1.19
N PRO A 91 4.60 5.44 1.06
CA PRO A 91 3.94 4.79 2.18
C PRO A 91 4.86 4.34 3.34
N THR A 92 4.32 4.29 4.55
CA THR A 92 5.10 3.97 5.77
C THR A 92 4.80 2.57 6.29
N ARG A 93 5.66 2.07 7.19
CA ARG A 93 5.51 0.69 7.72
C ARG A 93 4.28 0.56 8.60
N ALA A 94 4.07 1.50 9.52
CA ALA A 94 3.12 1.34 10.61
C ALA A 94 1.66 1.14 10.14
N PRO A 95 1.12 1.92 9.17
CA PRO A 95 -0.23 1.69 8.65
C PRO A 95 -0.36 0.30 8.00
N LEU A 96 0.57 -0.07 7.12
CA LEU A 96 0.53 -1.38 6.46
C LEU A 96 0.61 -2.54 7.47
N GLU A 97 1.53 -2.46 8.44
CA GLU A 97 1.67 -3.48 9.47
C GLU A 97 0.40 -3.62 10.32
N HIS A 98 -0.24 -2.50 10.69
CA HIS A 98 -1.52 -2.48 11.38
C HIS A 98 -2.60 -3.24 10.57
N LEU A 99 -2.75 -2.91 9.29
CA LEU A 99 -3.73 -3.54 8.40
C LEU A 99 -3.52 -5.05 8.30
N LEU A 100 -2.28 -5.50 8.14
CA LEU A 100 -1.95 -6.92 8.02
C LEU A 100 -2.26 -7.69 9.30
N ARG A 101 -1.97 -7.13 10.47
CA ARG A 101 -2.27 -7.76 11.77
C ARG A 101 -3.78 -7.83 12.03
N ARG A 102 -4.52 -6.78 11.65
CA ARG A 102 -5.95 -6.65 11.87
C ARG A 102 -6.77 -7.53 10.93
N HIS A 103 -6.47 -7.50 9.64
CA HIS A 103 -7.29 -8.15 8.61
C HIS A 103 -6.80 -9.54 8.24
N ARG A 104 -5.52 -9.85 8.49
CA ARG A 104 -4.91 -11.14 8.17
C ARG A 104 -5.29 -11.63 6.75
N PRO A 105 -5.03 -10.82 5.72
CA PRO A 105 -5.40 -11.19 4.37
C PRO A 105 -4.62 -12.43 3.92
N ASP A 106 -5.22 -13.21 3.03
CA ASP A 106 -4.55 -14.37 2.42
C ASP A 106 -3.38 -13.93 1.55
N ARG A 107 -3.45 -12.72 0.98
CA ARG A 107 -2.44 -12.16 0.07
C ARG A 107 -2.39 -10.64 0.16
N LEU A 108 -1.21 -10.08 -0.11
CA LEU A 108 -0.95 -8.65 -0.20
C LEU A 108 -0.49 -8.27 -1.61
N LEU A 109 -1.17 -7.31 -2.21
CA LEU A 109 -0.74 -6.60 -3.41
C LEU A 109 -0.37 -5.17 -3.02
N LEU A 110 0.84 -4.74 -3.37
CA LEU A 110 1.35 -3.39 -3.13
C LEU A 110 1.42 -2.62 -4.45
N ALA A 111 0.58 -1.60 -4.62
CA ALA A 111 0.67 -0.76 -5.80
C ALA A 111 1.99 0.04 -5.79
N PHE A 112 2.68 0.09 -6.93
CA PHE A 112 3.91 0.86 -7.08
C PHE A 112 4.00 1.55 -8.45
N TYR A 113 4.76 2.64 -8.52
CA TYR A 113 5.05 3.32 -9.78
C TYR A 113 5.93 2.43 -10.66
N GLY A 114 5.37 1.94 -11.77
CA GLY A 114 6.03 1.01 -12.67
C GLY A 114 5.02 0.14 -13.41
N GLN A 115 5.51 -0.86 -14.12
CA GLN A 115 4.72 -1.81 -14.88
C GLN A 115 4.87 -3.21 -14.31
N GLY A 116 3.81 -4.02 -14.41
CA GLY A 116 3.90 -5.46 -14.20
C GLY A 116 4.02 -5.88 -12.74
N LEU A 117 4.83 -6.92 -12.48
CA LEU A 117 4.90 -7.62 -11.20
C LEU A 117 6.21 -7.32 -10.47
N GLY A 118 6.11 -6.73 -9.28
CA GLY A 118 7.23 -6.56 -8.36
C GLY A 118 7.39 -7.80 -7.48
N ARG A 119 8.39 -8.66 -7.74
CA ARG A 119 8.58 -9.89 -6.94
C ARG A 119 9.53 -9.73 -5.76
N GLY A 120 10.34 -8.68 -5.75
CA GLY A 120 11.31 -8.45 -4.69
C GLY A 120 11.91 -7.07 -4.72
N PHE A 121 12.54 -6.70 -3.62
CA PHE A 121 13.27 -5.46 -3.43
C PHE A 121 14.64 -5.81 -2.83
N PRO A 122 15.75 -5.25 -3.32
CA PRO A 122 17.09 -5.59 -2.84
C PRO A 122 17.38 -5.11 -1.42
N GLY A 123 16.47 -4.34 -0.82
CA GLY A 123 16.68 -3.69 0.47
C GLY A 123 17.28 -2.31 0.27
N GLY A 124 16.82 -1.36 1.09
CA GLY A 124 17.21 0.02 0.95
C GLY A 124 16.83 0.85 2.15
N LYS A 125 17.50 1.99 2.27
CA LYS A 125 17.21 3.01 3.25
C LYS A 125 17.11 4.36 2.58
N GLU A 126 16.20 5.18 3.10
CA GLU A 126 16.13 6.58 2.75
C GLU A 126 16.99 7.37 3.73
N THR A 127 17.85 8.23 3.19
CA THR A 127 18.72 9.14 3.93
C THR A 127 18.37 10.58 3.53
N GLU A 128 19.02 11.58 4.12
CA GLU A 128 18.86 12.98 3.67
C GLU A 128 19.26 13.17 2.20
N ALA A 129 20.13 12.31 1.65
CA ALA A 129 20.54 12.32 0.25
C ALA A 129 19.60 11.49 -0.66
N GLY A 130 18.48 10.96 -0.12
CA GLY A 130 17.55 10.09 -0.81
C GLY A 130 17.81 8.60 -0.57
N TRP A 131 17.20 7.76 -1.42
CA TRP A 131 17.25 6.30 -1.32
C TRP A 131 18.63 5.75 -1.69
N ARG A 132 19.15 4.87 -0.84
CA ARG A 132 20.44 4.17 -1.03
C ARG A 132 20.30 2.70 -0.62
N PRO A 133 21.17 1.80 -1.11
CA PRO A 133 21.30 0.45 -0.56
C PRO A 133 21.51 0.45 0.95
N LEU A 134 21.08 -0.60 1.66
CA LEU A 134 21.22 -0.69 3.12
C LEU A 134 22.65 -0.49 3.61
N GLU A 135 23.62 -1.01 2.84
CA GLU A 135 25.03 -1.05 3.24
C GLU A 135 25.81 0.21 2.86
N ALA A 136 25.19 1.11 2.09
CA ALA A 136 25.79 2.39 1.76
C ALA A 136 25.96 3.24 3.03
N GLU A 137 26.90 4.19 3.04
CA GLU A 137 27.05 5.11 4.16
C GLU A 137 25.81 6.01 4.36
N GLY A 138 25.62 6.47 5.59
CA GLY A 138 24.51 7.33 6.01
C GLY A 138 23.49 6.60 6.88
N ALA A 139 22.97 7.32 7.89
CA ALA A 139 21.91 6.81 8.74
C ALA A 139 20.55 6.90 8.02
N PRO A 140 19.64 5.93 8.20
CA PRO A 140 18.29 6.06 7.69
C PRO A 140 17.55 7.21 8.38
N LEU A 141 16.61 7.82 7.67
CA LEU A 141 15.69 8.79 8.26
C LEU A 141 14.87 8.11 9.37
N HIS A 142 14.78 8.80 10.50
CA HIS A 142 13.90 8.46 11.61
C HIS A 142 12.94 9.63 11.80
N LEU A 143 11.68 9.40 11.46
CA LEU A 143 10.65 10.42 11.38
C LEU A 143 9.57 10.13 12.42
N ARG A 144 8.93 11.16 12.95
CA ARG A 144 7.69 11.06 13.72
C ARG A 144 6.57 11.59 12.85
N VAL A 145 5.78 10.66 12.32
CA VAL A 145 4.70 10.96 11.40
C VAL A 145 3.44 11.22 12.21
N ARG A 146 2.73 12.29 11.86
CA ARG A 146 1.38 12.58 12.37
C ARG A 146 0.37 12.18 11.30
N SER A 147 -0.33 11.07 11.53
CA SER A 147 -1.42 10.64 10.68
C SER A 147 -2.56 11.68 10.61
N PRO A 148 -3.48 11.59 9.64
CA PRO A 148 -4.63 12.48 9.52
C PRO A 148 -5.52 12.52 10.78
N THR A 149 -5.64 11.40 11.50
CA THR A 149 -6.42 11.30 12.75
C THR A 149 -5.71 11.95 13.95
N GLY A 150 -4.45 12.38 13.78
CA GLY A 150 -3.61 12.93 14.84
C GLY A 150 -2.76 11.91 15.57
N LEU A 151 -2.89 10.60 15.29
CA LEU A 151 -2.01 9.57 15.84
C LEU A 151 -0.55 9.84 15.43
N LEU A 152 0.35 9.90 16.41
CA LEU A 152 1.79 10.03 16.21
C LEU A 152 2.46 8.67 16.25
N TYR A 153 3.29 8.37 15.26
CA TYR A 153 4.05 7.12 15.22
C TYR A 153 5.48 7.33 14.69
N PRO A 154 6.44 6.54 15.17
CA PRO A 154 7.79 6.55 14.62
C PRO A 154 7.84 5.78 13.30
N GLU A 155 8.55 6.32 12.33
CA GLU A 155 8.86 5.68 11.05
C GLU A 155 10.38 5.69 10.84
N ARG A 156 10.96 4.50 10.70
CA ARG A 156 12.36 4.35 10.29
C ARG A 156 12.40 3.92 8.83
N ARG A 157 12.94 4.78 7.96
CA ARG A 157 13.00 4.58 6.51
C ARG A 157 14.16 3.65 6.13
N ALA A 158 14.11 2.42 6.63
CA ALA A 158 15.04 1.33 6.31
C ALA A 158 14.27 0.02 6.22
N TYR A 159 14.36 -0.63 5.05
CA TYR A 159 13.57 -1.82 4.74
C TYR A 159 14.49 -2.93 4.24
N PRO A 160 14.40 -4.14 4.82
CA PRO A 160 15.22 -5.27 4.42
C PRO A 160 14.89 -5.72 3.01
N ALA A 161 15.81 -6.47 2.41
CA ALA A 161 15.53 -7.18 1.17
C ALA A 161 14.35 -8.15 1.35
N TRP A 162 13.58 -8.35 0.30
CA TRP A 162 12.54 -9.36 0.26
C TRP A 162 12.37 -9.91 -1.15
N GLU A 163 11.91 -11.16 -1.22
CA GLU A 163 11.52 -11.80 -2.47
C GLU A 163 10.32 -12.71 -2.23
N SER A 164 9.47 -12.81 -3.25
CA SER A 164 8.35 -13.73 -3.34
C SER A 164 8.57 -14.76 -4.45
N PRO A 165 8.02 -15.98 -4.30
CA PRO A 165 8.07 -17.01 -5.35
C PRO A 165 7.53 -16.49 -6.69
N PRO A 166 7.95 -17.04 -7.83
CA PRO A 166 7.37 -16.70 -9.12
C PRO A 166 5.89 -17.09 -9.17
N LEU A 167 5.09 -16.32 -9.90
CA LEU A 167 3.70 -16.64 -10.22
C LEU A 167 3.61 -17.06 -11.69
N PRO A 168 2.72 -18.00 -12.06
CA PRO A 168 2.53 -18.44 -13.44
C PRO A 168 1.69 -17.43 -14.23
N VAL A 169 2.17 -16.18 -14.32
CA VAL A 169 1.57 -15.08 -15.09
C VAL A 169 2.61 -14.51 -16.04
N ASP A 170 2.17 -14.19 -17.25
CA ASP A 170 2.98 -13.52 -18.25
C ASP A 170 2.86 -12.00 -18.06
N LEU A 171 3.60 -11.47 -17.08
CA LEU A 171 3.68 -10.05 -16.78
C LEU A 171 5.15 -9.62 -16.77
N PRO A 172 5.48 -8.40 -17.24
CA PRO A 172 6.81 -7.83 -17.06
C PRO A 172 7.21 -7.87 -15.58
N GLU A 173 8.46 -8.24 -15.29
CA GLU A 173 9.00 -8.16 -13.93
C GLU A 173 9.72 -6.82 -13.72
N ALA A 174 9.56 -6.26 -12.52
CA ALA A 174 10.23 -5.04 -12.10
C ALA A 174 10.70 -5.16 -10.65
N GLU A 175 11.54 -4.23 -10.21
CA GLU A 175 11.82 -4.08 -8.78
C GLU A 175 10.51 -3.75 -8.04
N GLY A 176 10.23 -4.52 -7.00
CA GLY A 176 9.03 -4.37 -6.18
C GLY A 176 9.17 -3.28 -5.11
N PRO A 177 8.05 -2.87 -4.49
CA PRO A 177 8.04 -1.82 -3.49
C PRO A 177 8.79 -2.21 -2.21
N TYR A 178 9.50 -1.25 -1.61
CA TYR A 178 10.28 -1.46 -0.38
C TYR A 178 9.48 -2.00 0.80
N LEU A 179 8.16 -1.79 0.82
CA LEU A 179 7.27 -2.29 1.87
C LEU A 179 6.97 -3.80 1.81
N GLY A 180 7.33 -4.50 0.73
CA GLY A 180 6.96 -5.92 0.61
C GLY A 180 7.52 -6.81 1.72
N GLY A 181 8.64 -6.42 2.32
CA GLY A 181 9.21 -7.09 3.49
C GLY A 181 8.29 -7.10 4.71
N VAL A 182 7.37 -6.12 4.85
CA VAL A 182 6.41 -6.03 5.96
C VAL A 182 5.40 -7.18 5.89
N GLY A 183 4.81 -7.42 4.70
CA GLY A 183 3.89 -8.53 4.47
C GLY A 183 4.57 -9.89 4.67
N ARG A 184 5.78 -10.03 4.13
CA ARG A 184 6.57 -11.27 4.24
C ARG A 184 6.95 -11.60 5.68
N ALA A 185 7.35 -10.61 6.47
CA ALA A 185 7.67 -10.79 7.89
C ALA A 185 6.46 -11.27 8.71
N LEU A 186 5.24 -11.00 8.26
CA LEU A 186 3.99 -11.48 8.87
C LEU A 186 3.44 -12.76 8.21
N GLY A 187 4.19 -13.39 7.31
CA GLY A 187 3.79 -14.63 6.64
C GLY A 187 2.75 -14.45 5.53
N VAL A 188 2.49 -13.21 5.09
CA VAL A 188 1.52 -12.93 4.02
C VAL A 188 2.22 -12.96 2.66
N PRO A 189 1.79 -13.81 1.70
CA PRO A 189 2.26 -13.77 0.31
C PRO A 189 2.10 -12.37 -0.28
N THR A 190 3.21 -11.76 -0.70
CA THR A 190 3.25 -10.33 -1.04
C THR A 190 3.81 -10.12 -2.44
N TYR A 191 3.16 -9.28 -3.24
CA TYR A 191 3.62 -8.91 -4.58
C TYR A 191 3.41 -7.43 -4.82
N GLY A 192 4.33 -6.79 -5.53
CA GLY A 192 4.10 -5.47 -6.11
C GLY A 192 3.25 -5.57 -7.37
N VAL A 193 2.34 -4.63 -7.58
CA VAL A 193 1.60 -4.47 -8.84
C VAL A 193 1.82 -3.06 -9.40
N GLY A 194 2.31 -2.99 -10.63
CA GLY A 194 2.60 -1.73 -11.30
C GLY A 194 1.33 -0.95 -11.62
N LEU A 195 1.37 0.37 -11.45
CA LEU A 195 0.27 1.26 -11.81
C LEU A 195 0.08 1.38 -13.34
N VAL A 196 1.13 1.14 -14.12
CA VAL A 196 1.05 1.08 -15.59
C VAL A 196 0.38 -0.24 -15.98
N ASP A 197 -0.69 -0.14 -16.79
CA ASP A 197 -1.55 -1.27 -17.17
C ASP A 197 -2.10 -2.07 -15.97
N LEU A 198 -2.37 -1.36 -14.86
CA LEU A 198 -2.82 -1.97 -13.59
C LEU A 198 -4.00 -2.92 -13.78
N LYS A 199 -4.99 -2.54 -14.60
CA LYS A 199 -6.17 -3.38 -14.87
C LYS A 199 -5.78 -4.75 -15.41
N ALA A 200 -4.94 -4.80 -16.45
CA ALA A 200 -4.49 -6.05 -17.05
C ALA A 200 -3.67 -6.90 -16.07
N SER A 201 -2.83 -6.24 -15.26
CA SER A 201 -2.04 -6.91 -14.22
C SER A 201 -2.94 -7.53 -13.14
N LEU A 202 -3.95 -6.79 -12.66
CA LEU A 202 -4.93 -7.29 -11.69
C LEU A 202 -5.78 -8.43 -12.28
N GLU A 203 -6.21 -8.33 -13.54
CA GLU A 203 -6.93 -9.42 -14.22
C GLU A 203 -6.11 -10.71 -14.29
N ALA A 204 -4.83 -10.63 -14.67
CA ALA A 204 -3.95 -11.78 -14.73
C ALA A 204 -3.76 -12.41 -13.35
N LEU A 205 -3.54 -11.57 -12.33
CA LEU A 205 -3.35 -11.99 -10.95
C LEU A 205 -4.61 -12.63 -10.37
N PHE A 206 -5.78 -11.99 -10.48
CA PHE A 206 -7.03 -12.51 -9.91
C PHE A 206 -7.54 -13.79 -10.57
N ARG A 207 -7.08 -14.15 -11.78
CA ARG A 207 -7.36 -15.46 -12.38
C ARG A 207 -6.62 -16.61 -11.67
N LEU A 208 -5.54 -16.31 -10.94
CA LEU A 208 -4.79 -17.31 -10.18
C LEU A 208 -5.41 -17.63 -8.81
N PHE A 209 -6.25 -16.74 -8.27
CA PHE A 209 -6.70 -16.77 -6.87
C PHE A 209 -8.19 -17.11 -6.72
#